data_AF-M4DD63-F1
#
_entry.id   AF-M4DD63-F1
#
_cell.length_a   1.000
_cell.length_b   1.000
_cell.length_c   1.000
_cell.angle_alpha   90.00
_cell.angle_beta   90.00
_cell.angle_gamma   90.00
#
_symmetry.space_group_name_H-M   'P 1'
#
loop_
_entity.id
_entity.type
_entity.pdbx_description
1 polymer ?
#
loop_
_entity_poly.entity_id
_entity_poly.type
_entity_poly.pdbx_seq_one_letter_code
_entity_poly.pdbx_strand_id
1 'polypeptide(L)'
;MKGLFKSKPRTPSDLGRQTRDLFLYISLPDSKVVMAELSRNIRDMKSILYGNSEAEPVAEACAQLTQEFFREDTLRLLITCLPKLNLETRKDATQVVANLQRQQVNSKLIASDYLEANLDLMDVLIEGFENTNLALIP
;
A
#
# COMPACT_ATOMS: atom_id res chain seq x y z
N MET A 1 4.87 -7.24 30.52
CA MET A 1 5.72 -6.21 29.88
C MET A 1 4.81 -5.07 29.44
N LYS A 2 4.95 -3.90 30.08
CA LYS A 2 4.08 -2.73 29.87
C LYS A 2 4.74 -1.79 28.85
N GLY A 3 3.98 -1.47 27.79
CA GLY A 3 4.06 -0.25 26.97
C GLY A 3 5.44 0.25 26.54
N LEU A 4 5.93 -0.20 25.38
CA LEU A 4 7.13 0.36 24.72
C LEU A 4 6.84 1.36 23.60
N PHE A 5 5.58 1.66 23.29
CA PHE A 5 5.25 2.73 22.35
C PHE A 5 4.05 3.51 22.86
N LYS A 6 4.29 4.65 23.52
CA LYS A 6 3.31 5.74 23.45
C LYS A 6 3.45 6.31 22.04
N SER A 7 2.78 5.68 21.07
CA SER A 7 2.82 6.15 19.69
C SER A 7 2.16 7.52 19.63
N LYS A 8 2.89 8.53 19.17
CA LYS A 8 2.27 9.72 18.57
C LYS A 8 1.18 9.25 17.59
N PRO A 9 0.10 10.01 17.41
CA PRO A 9 -0.86 9.73 16.34
C PRO A 9 -0.07 9.55 15.03
N ARG A 10 -0.20 8.37 14.43
CA ARG A 10 0.54 7.99 13.22
C ARG A 10 0.00 8.83 12.07
N THR A 11 0.87 9.59 11.40
CA THR A 11 0.46 10.38 10.24
C THR A 11 0.27 9.48 9.01
N PRO A 12 -0.49 9.93 8.00
CA PRO A 12 -0.63 9.18 6.74
C PRO A 12 0.73 8.88 6.09
N SER A 13 1.69 9.81 6.15
CA SER A 13 3.05 9.59 5.66
C SER A 13 3.82 8.55 6.48
N ASP A 14 3.71 8.56 7.81
CA ASP A 14 4.34 7.54 8.65
C ASP A 14 3.79 6.14 8.36
N LEU A 15 2.48 6.05 8.08
CA LEU A 15 1.85 4.80 7.69
C LEU A 15 2.38 4.30 6.34
N GLY A 16 2.53 5.18 5.34
CA GLY A 16 3.14 4.85 4.06
C GLY A 16 4.55 4.28 4.22
N ARG A 17 5.43 4.99 4.94
CA ARG A 17 6.82 4.54 5.20
C ARG A 17 6.88 3.21 5.92
N GLN A 18 6.09 3.04 6.99
CA GLN A 18 6.12 1.79 7.73
C GLN A 18 5.61 0.61 6.89
N THR A 19 4.60 0.84 6.04
CA THR A 19 4.11 -0.21 5.12
C THR A 19 5.22 -0.63 4.15
N ARG A 20 5.94 0.35 3.57
CA ARG A 20 7.08 0.09 2.70
C ARG A 20 8.15 -0.75 3.41
N ASP A 21 8.50 -0.41 4.64
CA ASP A 21 9.47 -1.18 5.43
C ASP A 21 9.01 -2.62 5.65
N LEU A 22 7.73 -2.83 5.97
CA LEU A 22 7.17 -4.17 6.15
C LEU A 22 7.24 -5.01 4.86
N PHE A 23 7.09 -4.39 3.68
CA PHE A 23 7.31 -5.09 2.40
C PHE A 23 8.76 -5.57 2.24
N LEU A 24 9.75 -4.84 2.76
CA LEU A 24 11.15 -5.28 2.70
C LEU A 24 11.40 -6.50 3.60
N TYR A 25 10.69 -6.60 4.73
CA TYR A 25 10.88 -7.68 5.71
C TYR A 25 9.99 -8.91 5.49
N ILE A 26 9.00 -8.84 4.58
CA ILE A 26 8.03 -9.94 4.34
C ILE A 26 8.70 -11.25 3.90
N SER A 27 9.92 -11.19 3.36
CA SER A 27 10.67 -12.36 2.87
C SER A 27 11.54 -13.02 3.94
N LEU A 28 11.57 -12.48 5.16
CA LEU A 28 12.40 -13.01 6.24
C LEU A 28 11.78 -14.27 6.89
N PRO A 29 12.58 -15.14 7.54
CA PRO A 29 12.14 -16.43 8.09
C PRO A 29 11.07 -16.37 9.21
N ASP A 30 10.68 -15.19 9.69
CA ASP A 30 9.63 -15.00 10.70
C ASP A 30 8.54 -14.01 10.24
N SER A 31 8.07 -14.20 9.01
CA SER A 31 7.18 -13.26 8.30
C SER A 31 5.74 -13.23 8.82
N LYS A 32 5.33 -14.09 9.76
CA LYS A 32 3.93 -14.11 10.24
C LYS A 32 3.54 -12.82 10.96
N VAL A 33 4.41 -12.30 11.82
CA VAL A 33 4.18 -11.03 12.52
C VAL A 33 4.20 -9.87 11.53
N VAL A 34 5.17 -9.87 10.61
CA VAL A 34 5.29 -8.88 9.53
C VAL A 34 4.02 -8.86 8.66
N MET A 35 3.50 -10.03 8.29
CA MET A 35 2.27 -10.16 7.51
C MET A 35 1.04 -9.63 8.24
N ALA A 36 0.91 -9.90 9.54
CA ALA A 36 -0.21 -9.39 10.32
C ALA A 36 -0.18 -7.86 10.40
N GLU A 37 1.00 -7.29 10.62
CA GLU A 37 1.19 -5.84 10.68
C GLU A 37 0.99 -5.17 9.31
N LEU A 38 1.51 -5.76 8.25
CA LEU A 38 1.32 -5.29 6.88
C LEU A 38 -0.16 -5.29 6.50
N SER A 39 -0.88 -6.36 6.84
CA SER A 39 -2.32 -6.47 6.59
C SER A 39 -3.11 -5.41 7.36
N ARG A 40 -2.68 -5.07 8.59
CA ARG A 40 -3.29 -3.98 9.35
C ARG A 40 -3.02 -2.63 8.69
N ASN A 41 -1.76 -2.34 8.33
CA ASN A 41 -1.42 -1.06 7.71
C ASN A 41 -2.17 -0.85 6.39
N ILE A 42 -2.34 -1.89 5.58
CA ILE A 42 -3.10 -1.82 4.33
C ILE A 42 -4.57 -1.49 4.60
N ARG A 43 -5.19 -2.05 5.65
CA ARG A 43 -6.54 -1.67 6.08
C ARG A 43 -6.61 -0.24 6.60
N ASP A 44 -5.61 0.20 7.36
CA ASP A 44 -5.54 1.58 7.85
C ASP A 44 -5.43 2.57 6.68
N MET A 45 -4.61 2.26 5.67
CA MET A 45 -4.53 3.04 4.42
C MET A 45 -5.88 3.07 3.69
N LYS A 46 -6.54 1.91 3.58
CA LYS A 46 -7.89 1.82 2.98
C LYS A 46 -8.90 2.70 3.71
N SER A 47 -8.88 2.71 5.05
CA SER A 47 -9.76 3.56 5.85
C SER A 47 -9.48 5.05 5.66
N ILE A 48 -8.23 5.46 5.43
CA ILE A 48 -7.90 6.85 5.07
C ILE A 48 -8.52 7.22 3.72
N LEU A 49 -8.43 6.31 2.74
CA LEU A 49 -8.80 6.57 1.34
C LEU A 49 -10.30 6.46 1.05
N TYR A 50 -11.02 5.65 1.83
CA TYR A 50 -12.46 5.39 1.64
C TYR A 50 -13.33 5.85 2.82
N GLY A 51 -12.71 6.33 3.90
CA GLY A 51 -13.41 6.58 5.16
C GLY A 51 -13.77 5.29 5.90
N ASN A 52 -14.56 5.42 6.96
CA ASN A 52 -15.14 4.33 7.73
C ASN A 52 -16.53 4.72 8.24
N SER A 53 -17.12 3.93 9.14
CA SER A 53 -18.46 4.19 9.69
C SER A 53 -18.55 5.47 10.53
N GLU A 54 -17.42 6.03 10.97
CA GLU A 54 -17.36 7.18 11.86
C GLU A 54 -16.93 8.47 11.14
N ALA A 55 -16.12 8.36 10.08
CA ALA A 55 -15.55 9.51 9.38
C ALA A 55 -15.38 9.28 7.88
N GLU A 56 -15.71 10.32 7.11
CA GLU A 56 -15.42 10.42 5.67
C GLU A 56 -13.92 10.63 5.41
N PRO A 57 -13.40 10.27 4.23
CA PRO A 57 -12.00 10.45 3.88
C PRO A 57 -11.62 11.94 3.83
N VAL A 58 -10.54 12.29 4.51
CA VAL A 58 -10.03 13.67 4.57
C VAL A 58 -9.05 13.90 3.41
N ALA A 59 -9.35 14.86 2.54
CA ALA A 59 -8.59 15.13 1.32
C ALA A 59 -7.08 15.33 1.55
N GLU A 60 -6.71 16.08 2.60
CA GLU A 60 -5.31 16.30 2.97
C GLU A 60 -4.60 14.99 3.35
N ALA A 61 -5.27 14.13 4.13
CA ALA A 61 -4.70 12.85 4.54
C ALA A 61 -4.52 11.90 3.34
N CYS A 62 -5.50 11.86 2.44
CA CYS A 62 -5.40 11.12 1.18
C CYS A 62 -4.22 11.61 0.32
N ALA A 63 -4.05 12.93 0.20
CA ALA A 63 -2.97 13.54 -0.56
C ALA A 63 -1.59 13.23 0.03
N GLN A 64 -1.44 13.33 1.36
CA GLN A 64 -0.20 12.99 2.07
C GLN A 64 0.17 11.52 1.91
N LEU A 65 -0.80 10.61 2.06
CA LEU A 65 -0.58 9.19 1.84
C LEU A 65 -0.16 8.89 0.40
N THR A 66 -0.85 9.50 -0.57
CA THR A 66 -0.57 9.34 -2.00
C THR A 66 0.85 9.79 -2.34
N GLN A 67 1.23 11.00 -1.91
CA GLN A 67 2.58 11.51 -2.12
C GLN A 67 3.64 10.58 -1.56
N GLU A 68 3.49 10.16 -0.30
CA GLU A 68 4.46 9.30 0.36
C GLU A 68 4.56 7.94 -0.32
N PHE A 69 3.42 7.31 -0.64
CA PHE A 69 3.36 5.97 -1.22
C PHE A 69 4.15 5.87 -2.53
N PHE A 70 3.94 6.85 -3.44
CA PHE A 70 4.65 6.89 -4.72
C PHE A 70 6.08 7.40 -4.59
N ARG A 71 6.35 8.40 -3.73
CA ARG A 71 7.72 8.91 -3.51
C ARG A 71 8.67 7.83 -2.98
N GLU A 72 8.17 6.96 -2.10
CA GLU A 72 8.97 5.91 -1.47
C GLU A 72 9.03 4.60 -2.28
N ASP A 73 8.54 4.61 -3.52
CA ASP A 73 8.53 3.46 -4.44
C ASP A 73 7.76 2.25 -3.90
N THR A 74 6.72 2.52 -3.08
CA THR A 74 5.96 1.47 -2.39
C THR A 74 5.15 0.62 -3.36
N LEU A 75 4.71 1.19 -4.49
CA LEU A 75 3.95 0.46 -5.51
C LEU A 75 4.76 -0.72 -6.08
N ARG A 76 6.02 -0.49 -6.45
CA ARG A 76 6.92 -1.53 -6.96
C ARG A 76 7.08 -2.67 -5.96
N LEU A 77 7.32 -2.33 -4.69
CA LEU A 77 7.45 -3.33 -3.63
C LEU A 77 6.17 -4.13 -3.43
N LEU A 78 5.02 -3.46 -3.46
CA LEU A 78 3.71 -4.10 -3.37
C LEU A 78 3.52 -5.10 -4.50
N ILE A 79 3.73 -4.69 -5.75
CA ILE A 79 3.61 -5.54 -6.95
C ILE A 79 4.51 -6.77 -6.83
N THR A 80 5.79 -6.56 -6.52
CA THR A 80 6.78 -7.64 -6.38
C THR A 80 6.45 -8.60 -5.24
N CYS A 81 5.80 -8.11 -4.18
CA CYS A 81 5.40 -8.90 -3.02
C CYS A 81 3.99 -9.50 -3.12
N LEU A 82 3.20 -9.18 -4.15
CA LEU A 82 1.83 -9.69 -4.34
C LEU A 82 1.70 -11.20 -4.11
N PRO A 83 2.57 -12.08 -4.67
CA PRO A 83 2.48 -13.52 -4.46
C PRO A 83 2.57 -13.96 -3.00
N LYS A 84 3.20 -13.14 -2.15
CA LYS A 84 3.46 -13.44 -0.74
C LYS A 84 2.32 -13.01 0.17
N LEU A 85 1.44 -12.12 -0.32
CA LEU A 85 0.31 -11.63 0.45
C LEU A 85 -0.79 -12.69 0.53
N ASN A 86 -1.51 -12.73 1.65
CA ASN A 86 -2.73 -13.53 1.74
C ASN A 86 -3.86 -12.89 0.90
N LEU A 87 -4.92 -13.65 0.61
CA LEU A 87 -5.99 -13.23 -0.29
C LEU A 87 -6.68 -11.92 0.14
N GLU A 88 -7.01 -11.78 1.42
CA GLU A 88 -7.70 -10.59 1.93
C GLU A 88 -6.81 -9.35 1.84
N THR A 89 -5.52 -9.48 2.19
CA THR A 89 -4.55 -8.40 2.05
C THR A 89 -4.36 -7.99 0.59
N ARG A 90 -4.41 -8.93 -0.37
CA ARG A 90 -4.36 -8.61 -1.81
C ARG A 90 -5.59 -7.81 -2.26
N LYS A 91 -6.79 -8.17 -1.80
CA LYS A 91 -8.02 -7.42 -2.12
C LYS A 91 -7.95 -5.99 -1.60
N ASP A 92 -7.58 -5.82 -0.33
CA ASP A 92 -7.45 -4.49 0.26
C ASP A 92 -6.34 -3.68 -0.43
N ALA A 93 -5.19 -4.30 -0.72
CA ALA A 93 -4.09 -3.67 -1.44
C ALA A 93 -4.51 -3.18 -2.84
N THR A 94 -5.31 -3.98 -3.56
CA THR A 94 -5.82 -3.62 -4.89
C THR A 94 -6.74 -2.41 -4.82
N GLN A 95 -7.64 -2.37 -3.82
CA GLN A 95 -8.53 -1.22 -3.61
C GLN A 95 -7.73 0.04 -3.22
N VAL A 96 -6.72 -0.10 -2.36
CA VAL A 96 -5.81 1.00 -2.01
C VAL A 96 -5.10 1.54 -3.26
N VAL A 97 -4.45 0.68 -4.04
CA VAL A 97 -3.74 1.10 -5.28
C VAL A 97 -4.70 1.76 -6.26
N ALA A 98 -5.88 1.17 -6.49
CA ALA A 98 -6.87 1.72 -7.40
C ALA A 98 -7.37 3.11 -6.97
N ASN A 99 -7.49 3.36 -5.66
CA ASN A 99 -7.84 4.69 -5.15
C ASN A 99 -6.67 5.67 -5.33
N LEU A 100 -5.47 5.31 -4.87
CA LEU A 100 -4.26 6.12 -4.97
C LEU A 100 -3.96 6.56 -6.41
N GLN A 101 -4.18 5.68 -7.39
CA GLN A 101 -4.00 5.99 -8.82
C GLN A 101 -4.92 7.10 -9.33
N ARG A 102 -6.08 7.31 -8.70
CA ARG A 102 -7.09 8.32 -9.08
C ARG A 102 -6.98 9.60 -8.25
N GLN A 103 -6.18 9.61 -7.20
CA GLN A 103 -5.99 10.77 -6.33
C GLN A 103 -5.29 11.90 -7.09
N GLN A 104 -5.91 13.08 -7.09
CA GLN A 104 -5.26 14.30 -7.56
C GLN A 104 -4.62 15.01 -6.39
N VAL A 105 -3.33 15.28 -6.49
CA VAL A 105 -2.59 16.04 -5.50
C VAL A 105 -2.05 17.30 -6.16
N ASN A 106 -2.45 18.47 -5.65
CA ASN A 106 -2.17 19.77 -6.28
C ASN A 106 -2.58 19.78 -7.77
N SER A 107 -3.76 19.23 -8.07
CA SER A 107 -4.32 19.11 -9.43
C SER A 107 -3.49 18.25 -10.40
N LYS A 108 -2.61 17.38 -9.90
CA LYS A 108 -1.83 16.43 -10.70
C LYS A 108 -2.07 14.99 -10.26
N LEU A 109 -2.02 14.05 -11.21
CA LEU A 109 -2.07 12.62 -10.94
C LEU A 109 -0.65 12.09 -10.73
N ILE A 110 -0.19 12.09 -9.46
CA ILE A 110 1.16 11.62 -9.10
C ILE A 110 1.43 10.20 -9.60
N ALA A 111 0.41 9.35 -9.61
CA ALA A 111 0.52 8.00 -10.11
C ALA A 111 0.91 7.92 -11.60
N SER A 112 0.45 8.87 -12.42
CA SER A 112 0.81 8.92 -13.85
C SER A 112 2.30 9.20 -14.01
N ASP A 113 2.78 10.26 -13.36
CA ASP A 113 4.20 10.65 -13.39
C ASP A 113 5.10 9.51 -12.90
N TYR A 114 4.68 8.81 -11.84
CA TYR A 114 5.40 7.65 -11.31
C TYR A 114 5.45 6.49 -12.31
N LEU A 115 4.32 6.14 -12.94
CA LEU A 115 4.25 5.03 -13.90
C LEU A 115 5.05 5.34 -15.18
N GLU A 116 5.01 6.59 -15.66
CA GLU A 116 5.82 7.05 -16.80
C GLU A 116 7.33 6.94 -16.51
N ALA A 117 7.74 7.16 -15.26
CA ALA A 117 9.13 6.98 -14.84
C ALA A 117 9.53 5.52 -14.56
N ASN A 118 8.56 4.58 -14.50
CA ASN A 118 8.75 3.18 -14.10
C ASN A 118 8.03 2.21 -15.06
N LEU A 119 8.25 2.38 -16.36
CA LEU A 119 7.55 1.61 -17.41
C LEU A 119 7.77 0.08 -17.29
N ASP A 120 8.89 -0.35 -16.72
CA ASP A 120 9.22 -1.76 -16.47
C ASP A 120 8.25 -2.45 -15.49
N LEU A 121 7.49 -1.68 -14.69
CA LEU A 121 6.47 -2.24 -13.81
C LEU A 121 5.35 -2.97 -14.57
N MET A 122 5.10 -2.59 -15.83
CA MET A 122 4.13 -3.29 -16.67
C MET A 122 4.60 -4.72 -16.98
N ASP A 123 5.88 -4.90 -17.27
CA ASP A 123 6.46 -6.22 -17.53
C ASP A 123 6.37 -7.10 -16.27
N VAL A 124 6.68 -6.54 -15.10
CA VAL A 124 6.56 -7.25 -13.81
C VAL A 124 5.12 -7.66 -13.52
N LEU A 125 4.14 -6.79 -13.82
CA LEU A 125 2.72 -7.12 -13.65
C LEU A 125 2.28 -8.24 -14.58
N ILE A 126 2.71 -8.20 -15.85
CA ILE A 126 2.38 -9.22 -16.86
C ILE A 126 2.97 -10.58 -16.48
N GLU A 127 4.23 -10.64 -16.03
CA GLU A 127 4.83 -11.88 -15.51
C GLU A 127 4.05 -12.41 -14.30
N GLY A 128 3.51 -11.50 -13.48
CA GLY A 128 2.60 -11.84 -12.39
C GLY A 128 1.31 -12.56 -12.84
N PHE A 129 0.77 -12.28 -14.03
CA PHE A 129 -0.43 -12.94 -14.55
C PHE A 129 -0.19 -14.40 -14.94
N GLU A 130 1.03 -14.76 -15.31
CA GLU A 130 1.40 -16.15 -15.59
C GLU A 130 1.39 -17.01 -14.32
N ASN A 131 1.49 -16.37 -13.14
CA ASN A 131 1.30 -17.03 -11.86
C ASN A 131 -0.21 -17.24 -11.60
N THR A 132 -0.69 -18.48 -11.75
CA THR A 132 -2.11 -18.85 -11.65
C THR A 132 -2.76 -18.49 -10.31
N ASN A 133 -1.97 -18.29 -9.25
CA ASN A 133 -2.43 -17.84 -7.93
C ASN A 133 -2.72 -16.32 -7.83
N LEU A 134 -2.25 -15.52 -8.79
CA LEU A 134 -2.47 -14.07 -8.88
C LEU A 134 -3.52 -13.67 -9.93
N ALA A 135 -3.80 -14.54 -10.90
CA ALA A 135 -4.66 -14.25 -12.06
C ALA A 135 -6.13 -13.92 -11.72
N LEU A 136 -6.56 -14.07 -10.46
CA LEU A 136 -7.92 -13.80 -10.02
C LEU A 136 -7.89 -12.95 -8.74
N ILE A 137 -7.71 -11.65 -8.91
CA ILE A 137 -8.14 -10.66 -7.91
C ILE A 137 -9.56 -10.24 -8.34
N PRO A 138 -10.63 -10.67 -7.64
CA PRO A 138 -12.00 -10.28 -7.95
C PRO A 138 -12.29 -8.81 -7.61
#